data_AF-A0A6N7IQW5-F1
#
_entry.id   AF-A0A6N7IQW5-F1
#
_cell.length_a   1.000
_cell.length_b   1.000
_cell.length_c   1.000
_cell.angle_alpha   90.00
_cell.angle_beta   90.00
_cell.angle_gamma   90.00
#
_symmetry.space_group_name_H-M   'P 1'
#
loop_
_entity.id
_entity.type
_entity.pdbx_description
1 polymer ?
#
loop_
_entity_poly.entity_id
_entity_poly.type
_entity_poly.pdbx_seq_one_letter_code
_entity_poly.pdbx_strand_id
1 'polypeptide(L)' 'MDGNKRIGVVLSGTMPAMNGYQLEVGRREMVSFTLSAAEVRRSVEEIAAWPGAHSRAVSM' A
#
# COMPACT_ATOMS: atom_id res chain seq x y z
N MET A 1 3.02 -17.71 13.60
CA MET A 1 2.31 -16.45 13.24
C MET A 1 2.56 -16.21 11.76
N ASP A 2 1.53 -16.10 10.93
CA ASP A 2 1.64 -15.88 9.48
C ASP A 2 0.62 -14.80 9.05
N GLY A 3 0.80 -14.22 7.87
CA GLY A 3 -0.14 -13.27 7.28
C GLY A 3 0.28 -11.80 7.36
N ASN A 4 1.43 -11.48 7.97
CA ASN A 4 1.90 -10.10 8.16
C ASN A 4 1.85 -9.26 6.86
N LYS A 5 2.32 -9.84 5.75
CA LYS A 5 2.33 -9.16 4.44
C LYS A 5 0.92 -8.97 3.87
N ARG A 6 0.03 -9.95 4.08
CA ARG A 6 -1.37 -9.88 3.65
C ARG A 6 -2.12 -8.79 4.43
N ILE A 7 -1.89 -8.73 5.75
CA ILE A 7 -2.44 -7.67 6.61
C ILE A 7 -1.91 -6.30 6.16
N GLY A 8 -0.60 -6.19 5.88
CA GLY A 8 0.00 -4.97 5.35
C GLY A 8 -0.68 -4.48 4.07
N VAL A 9 -0.86 -5.36 3.08
CA VAL A 9 -1.56 -5.06 1.82
C VAL A 9 -2.99 -4.57 2.07
N VAL A 10 -3.75 -5.26 2.92
CA VAL A 10 -5.12 -4.88 3.25
C VAL A 10 -5.14 -3.48 3.87
N LEU A 11 -4.30 -3.22 4.88
CA LEU A 11 -4.23 -1.91 5.54
C LEU A 11 -3.81 -0.79 4.59
N SER A 12 -2.89 -1.05 3.66
CA SER A 12 -2.47 -0.08 2.65
C SER A 12 -3.59 0.34 1.70
N GLY A 13 -4.62 -0.51 1.49
CA GLY A 13 -5.82 -0.13 0.74
C GLY A 13 -6.94 0.45 1.61
N THR A 14 -7.15 -0.09 2.81
CA THR A 14 -8.24 0.32 3.71
C THR A 14 -8.03 1.72 4.27
N MET A 15 -6.81 2.07 4.70
CA MET A 15 -6.56 3.37 5.33
C MET A 15 -6.81 4.54 4.35
N PRO A 16 -6.32 4.52 3.09
CA PRO A 16 -6.70 5.52 2.10
C PRO A 16 -8.20 5.54 1.81
N ALA A 17 -8.86 4.37 1.73
CA ALA A 17 -10.30 4.28 1.45
C ALA A 17 -11.16 4.96 2.51
N MET A 18 -10.77 4.86 3.78
CA MET A 18 -11.42 5.58 4.88
C MET A 18 -11.29 7.11 4.76
N ASN A 19 -10.37 7.60 3.92
CA ASN A 19 -10.11 9.02 3.67
C ASN A 19 -10.55 9.47 2.27
N GLY A 20 -11.39 8.69 1.57
CA GLY A 20 -11.89 9.03 0.24
C GLY A 20 -10.90 8.78 -0.90
N TYR A 21 -9.88 7.93 -0.68
CA TYR A 21 -8.92 7.55 -1.71
C TYR A 21 -8.99 6.07 -2.03
N GLN A 22 -8.97 5.72 -3.31
CA GLN A 22 -8.86 4.32 -3.73
C GLN A 22 -7.45 4.05 -4.21
N LEU A 23 -6.81 3.05 -3.60
CA LEU A 23 -5.54 2.52 -4.08
C LEU A 23 -5.77 1.75 -5.39
N GLU A 24 -5.13 2.19 -6.47
CA GLU A 24 -5.17 1.57 -7.78
C GLU A 24 -3.76 1.13 -8.19
N VAL A 25 -3.52 -0.17 -8.12
CA VAL A 25 -2.21 -0.75 -8.38
C VAL A 25 -2.35 -2.12 -9.03
N GLY A 26 -1.47 -2.41 -9.98
CA GLY A 26 -1.37 -3.74 -10.57
C GLY A 26 -0.89 -4.79 -9.55
N ARG A 27 -1.36 -6.03 -9.68
CA ARG A 27 -0.97 -7.14 -8.78
C ARG A 27 0.55 -7.27 -8.62
N ARG A 28 1.31 -7.23 -9.72
CA ARG A 28 2.77 -7.40 -9.71
C ARG A 28 3.47 -6.30 -8.90
N GLU A 29 3.01 -5.06 -9.07
CA GLU A 29 3.56 -3.91 -8.37
C GLU A 29 3.23 -3.95 -6.87
N MET A 30 1.99 -4.29 -6.50
CA MET A 30 1.60 -4.49 -5.11
C MET A 30 2.47 -5.55 -4.40
N VAL A 31 2.72 -6.67 -5.08
CA VAL A 31 3.58 -7.74 -4.55
C VAL A 31 5.02 -7.24 -4.39
N SER A 32 5.56 -6.58 -5.42
CA SER A 32 6.92 -6.02 -5.39
C SER A 32 7.09 -5.00 -4.27
N PHE A 33 6.15 -4.08 -4.12
CA PHE A 33 6.14 -3.09 -3.04
C PHE A 33 6.15 -3.77 -1.67
N THR A 34 5.20 -4.68 -1.44
CA THR A 34 5.03 -5.37 -0.15
C THR A 34 6.26 -6.19 0.24
N LEU A 35 6.87 -6.89 -0.72
CA LEU A 35 8.11 -7.64 -0.49
C LEU A 35 9.26 -6.68 -0.16
N SER A 36 9.44 -5.61 -0.93
CA SER A 36 10.51 -4.63 -0.68
C SER A 36 10.38 -3.93 0.67
N ALA A 37 9.16 -3.60 1.12
CA ALA A 37 8.91 -3.04 2.43
C ALA A 37 9.23 -4.05 3.55
N ALA A 38 8.83 -5.31 3.38
CA ALA A 38 9.08 -6.34 4.38
C ALA A 38 10.54 -6.79 4.46
N GLU A 39 11.31 -6.61 3.39
CA GLU A 39 12.76 -6.85 3.32
C GLU A 39 13.58 -5.64 3.77
N VAL A 40 12.93 -4.57 4.28
CA VAL A 40 13.58 -3.33 4.74
C VAL A 40 14.43 -2.68 3.62
N ARG A 41 14.00 -2.86 2.36
CA ARG A 41 14.62 -2.22 1.20
C ARG A 41 14.01 -0.85 0.88
N ARG A 42 13.08 -0.40 1.71
CA ARG A 42 12.46 0.92 1.62
C ARG A 42 12.50 1.60 2.98
N SER A 43 12.71 2.91 2.99
CA SER A 43 12.53 3.73 4.17
C SER A 43 11.04 3.91 4.51
N VAL A 44 10.75 4.38 5.72
CA VAL A 44 9.37 4.69 6.13
C VAL A 44 8.78 5.79 5.26
N GLU A 45 9.59 6.77 4.87
CA GLU A 45 9.22 7.87 4.00
C GLU A 45 8.85 7.37 2.60
N GLU A 46 9.63 6.44 2.05
CA GLU A 46 9.34 5.81 0.75
C GLU A 46 8.06 4.95 0.80
N ILE A 47 7.82 4.27 1.92
CA ILE A 47 6.58 3.52 2.16
C ILE A 47 5.38 4.47 2.25
N ALA A 48 5.52 5.61 2.93
CA ALA A 48 4.46 6.60 3.12
C ALA A 48 4.13 7.37 1.83
N ALA A 49 5.12 7.64 0.99
CA ALA A 49 4.93 8.31 -0.30
C ALA A 49 4.21 7.40 -1.32
N TRP A 50 4.41 6.08 -1.23
CA TRP A 50 3.92 5.14 -2.23
C TRP A 50 2.38 5.14 -2.40
N PRO A 51 1.55 5.11 -1.33
CA PRO A 51 0.10 5.26 -1.47
C PRO A 51 -0.32 6.54 -2.19
N GLY A 52 0.38 7.65 -1.97
CA GLY A 52 0.06 8.93 -2.63
C GLY A 52 0.26 8.87 -4.15
N ALA A 53 1.26 8.13 -4.63
CA ALA A 53 1.52 7.94 -6.05
C ALA A 53 0.57 6.92 -6.73
N HIS A 54 -0.08 6.06 -5.94
CA HIS A 54 -0.91 4.94 -6.45
C HIS A 54 -2.37 5.03 -6.01
N SER A 55 -2.79 6.15 -5.43
CA SER A 55 -4.17 6.35 -5.03
C SER A 55 -4.82 7.44 -5.87
N ARG A 56 -6.09 7.25 -6.19
CA ARG A 56 -6.94 8.29 -6.77
C ARG A 56 -7.95 8.76 -5.73
N ALA A 57 -8.27 10.05 -5.76
CA ALA A 57 -9.41 10.56 -5.02
C ALA A 57 -10.70 9.96 -5.62
N VAL A 58 -11.59 9.50 -4.75
CA VAL A 58 -12.92 9.04 -5.13
C VAL A 58 -13.88 10.09 -4.61
N SER A 59 -14.50 10.84 -5.52
CA SER A 59 -15.64 11.69 -5.15
C SER A 59 -16.76 10.78 -4.63
N MET A 60 -17.19 11.04 -3.40
CA MET A 60 -18.44 10.49 -2.87
C MET A 60 -19.64 11.13 -3.56
#